data_AF-A0A1W2CP47-F1
#
_entry.id   AF-A0A1W2CP47-F1
#
_cell.length_a   1.000
_cell.length_b   1.000
_cell.length_c   1.000
_cell.angle_alpha   90.00
_cell.angle_beta   90.00
_cell.angle_gamma   90.00
#
_symmetry.space_group_name_H-M   'P 1'
#
loop_
_entity.id
_entity.type
_entity.pdbx_description
1 polymer ?
#
loop_
_entity_poly.entity_id
_entity_poly.type
_entity_poly.pdbx_seq_one_letter_code
_entity_poly.pdbx_strand_id
1 'polypeptide(L)'
;MVLDGAGQHDSRWSAIVSISSKIGCAPQTLNEWVKTVEIDTGQRLRELANQRRRFGYRRLFVLLRRDGAPSGINRIYRLYREEGLLVRKRRARRKAVGTRAPIPVEARPNARWSLDFVHDQLACGRRFRILNVVDDVTRECLAAIPDTSISGHRVARALTALIDRRGRPGMIVSDNGT
;
A
#
# COMPACT_ATOMS: atom_id res chain seq x y z
N MET A 1 -20.59 -18.34 35.54
CA MET A 1 -19.94 -19.31 36.44
C MET A 1 -20.29 -20.72 35.96
N VAL A 2 -19.74 -21.17 34.82
CA VAL A 2 -19.75 -22.59 34.37
C VAL A 2 -18.55 -22.78 33.44
N LEU A 3 -17.35 -22.84 34.02
CA LEU A 3 -16.14 -23.35 33.36
C LEU A 3 -15.36 -24.23 34.35
N ASP A 4 -16.07 -25.02 35.17
CA ASP A 4 -15.45 -25.96 36.11
C ASP A 4 -16.13 -27.33 35.96
N GLY A 5 -15.66 -28.11 35.01
CA GLY A 5 -16.11 -29.49 34.76
C GLY A 5 -15.09 -30.35 34.04
N ALA A 6 -13.85 -29.88 33.87
CA ALA A 6 -12.76 -30.60 33.24
C ALA A 6 -12.24 -31.70 34.19
N GLY A 7 -13.03 -32.77 34.35
CA GLY A 7 -12.69 -33.91 35.20
C GLY A 7 -13.84 -34.90 35.45
N GLN A 8 -15.08 -34.61 35.03
CA GLN A 8 -16.25 -35.46 35.34
C GLN A 8 -16.64 -36.47 34.25
N HIS A 9 -16.00 -36.44 33.07
CA HIS A 9 -16.39 -37.28 31.94
C HIS A 9 -15.16 -37.81 31.19
N ASP A 10 -15.09 -39.13 31.00
CA ASP A 10 -13.95 -39.84 30.38
C ASP A 10 -13.77 -39.54 28.88
N SER A 11 -14.76 -38.91 28.25
CA SER A 11 -14.66 -38.43 26.88
C SER A 11 -15.61 -37.27 26.60
N ARG A 12 -15.29 -36.51 25.55
CA ARG A 12 -16.15 -35.45 25.01
C ARG A 12 -17.56 -35.95 24.68
N TRP A 13 -17.68 -37.17 24.15
CA TRP A 13 -18.98 -37.76 23.85
C TRP A 13 -19.77 -38.06 25.14
N SER A 14 -19.09 -38.54 26.19
CA SER A 14 -19.70 -38.72 27.50
C SER A 14 -20.23 -37.41 28.10
N ALA A 15 -19.52 -36.30 27.92
CA ALA A 15 -19.98 -34.98 28.34
C ALA A 15 -21.21 -34.53 27.53
N ILE A 16 -21.20 -34.72 26.21
CA ILE A 16 -22.33 -34.38 25.32
C ILE A 16 -23.58 -35.17 25.71
N VAL A 17 -23.48 -36.49 25.93
CA VAL A 17 -24.63 -37.32 26.32
C VAL A 17 -25.16 -36.91 27.70
N SER A 18 -24.27 -36.61 28.67
CA SER A 18 -24.68 -36.16 30.00
C SER A 18 -25.42 -34.82 29.96
N ILE A 19 -24.90 -33.85 29.20
CA ILE A 19 -25.47 -32.51 29.09
C ILE A 19 -26.75 -32.53 28.26
N SER A 20 -26.80 -33.28 27.17
CA SER A 20 -28.00 -33.37 26.33
C SER A 20 -29.18 -33.97 27.10
N SER A 21 -28.91 -34.95 27.97
CA SER A 21 -29.92 -35.52 28.87
C SER A 21 -30.44 -34.50 29.89
N LYS A 22 -29.59 -33.58 30.38
CA LYS A 22 -30.00 -32.53 31.34
C LYS A 22 -30.81 -31.41 30.67
N ILE A 23 -30.56 -31.15 29.39
CA ILE A 23 -31.22 -30.09 28.60
C ILE A 23 -32.46 -30.62 27.86
N GLY A 24 -32.64 -31.95 27.78
CA GLY A 24 -33.78 -32.58 27.12
C GLY A 24 -33.66 -32.57 25.58
N CYS A 25 -32.44 -32.63 25.04
CA CYS A 25 -32.21 -32.69 23.59
C CYS A 25 -31.45 -33.97 23.19
N ALA A 26 -31.55 -34.33 21.91
CA ALA A 26 -30.78 -35.45 21.38
C ALA A 26 -29.27 -35.13 21.42
N PRO A 27 -28.39 -36.08 21.82
CA PRO A 27 -26.94 -35.87 21.84
C PRO A 27 -26.39 -35.42 20.49
N GLN A 28 -26.96 -35.89 19.38
CA GLN A 28 -26.56 -35.45 18.04
C GLN A 28 -26.86 -33.95 17.83
N THR A 29 -28.01 -33.46 18.29
CA THR A 29 -28.40 -32.04 18.19
C THR A 29 -27.47 -31.16 19.00
N LEU A 30 -27.15 -31.56 20.23
CA LEU A 30 -26.18 -30.82 21.05
C LEU A 30 -24.78 -30.86 20.42
N ASN A 31 -24.36 -31.98 19.86
CA ASN A 31 -23.09 -32.09 19.15
C ASN A 31 -23.04 -31.16 17.93
N GLU A 32 -24.12 -31.03 17.17
CA GLU A 32 -24.21 -30.08 16.06
C GLU A 32 -24.18 -28.62 16.53
N TRP A 33 -24.85 -28.29 17.63
CA TRP A 33 -24.77 -26.95 18.24
C TRP A 33 -23.36 -26.65 18.75
N VAL A 34 -22.73 -27.61 19.43
CA VAL A 34 -21.35 -27.50 19.90
C VAL A 34 -20.40 -27.37 18.72
N LYS A 35 -20.53 -28.15 17.64
CA LYS A 35 -19.76 -27.95 16.39
C LYS A 35 -20.00 -26.57 15.78
N THR A 36 -21.23 -26.07 15.82
CA THR A 36 -21.57 -24.74 15.29
C THR A 36 -20.93 -23.62 16.11
N VAL A 37 -20.70 -23.84 17.41
CA VAL A 37 -20.06 -22.90 18.34
C VAL A 37 -18.53 -23.07 18.37
N GLU A 38 -18.02 -24.30 18.28
CA GLU A 38 -16.60 -24.68 18.31
C GLU A 38 -15.90 -24.62 16.96
N ILE A 39 -16.61 -24.35 15.85
CA ILE A 39 -15.97 -23.71 14.70
C ILE A 39 -15.77 -22.23 15.04
N ASP A 40 -14.88 -22.01 16.01
CA ASP A 40 -13.58 -21.37 15.90
C ASP A 40 -13.30 -20.50 14.66
N THR A 41 -14.29 -19.75 14.19
CA THR A 41 -14.10 -18.83 13.07
C THR A 41 -13.17 -17.69 13.51
N GLY A 42 -13.11 -17.38 14.81
CA GLY A 42 -12.28 -16.31 15.38
C GLY A 42 -10.79 -16.66 15.46
N GLN A 43 -10.41 -17.76 16.14
CA GLN A 43 -9.00 -18.12 16.31
C GLN A 43 -8.39 -18.53 14.97
N ARG A 44 -9.10 -19.33 14.16
CA ARG A 44 -8.63 -19.68 12.82
C ARG A 44 -8.48 -18.46 11.90
N LEU A 45 -9.39 -17.50 11.96
CA LEU A 45 -9.24 -16.22 11.22
C LEU A 45 -8.01 -15.45 11.69
N ARG A 46 -7.77 -15.40 13.02
CA ARG A 46 -6.62 -14.71 13.62
C ARG A 46 -5.30 -15.39 13.23
N GLU A 47 -5.25 -16.73 13.22
CA GLU A 47 -4.11 -17.52 12.73
C GLU A 47 -3.81 -17.23 11.26
N LEU A 48 -4.82 -17.31 10.38
CA LEU A 48 -4.66 -17.04 8.96
C LEU A 48 -4.24 -15.59 8.69
N ALA A 49 -4.79 -14.64 9.44
CA ALA A 49 -4.41 -13.23 9.35
C ALA A 49 -2.95 -13.01 9.81
N ASN A 50 -2.49 -13.71 10.85
CA ASN A 50 -1.12 -13.63 11.34
C ASN A 50 -0.11 -14.27 10.36
N GLN A 51 -0.46 -15.40 9.76
CA GLN A 51 0.36 -16.05 8.73
C GLN A 51 0.39 -15.22 7.43
N ARG A 52 -0.72 -14.54 7.09
CA ARG A 52 -0.90 -13.81 5.84
C ARG A 52 -1.29 -12.35 6.09
N ARG A 53 -0.41 -11.58 6.74
CA ARG A 53 -0.64 -10.18 7.19
C ARG A 53 -1.09 -9.16 6.11
N ARG A 54 -0.99 -9.49 4.82
CA ARG A 54 -1.43 -8.64 3.70
C ARG A 54 -2.83 -8.97 3.21
N PHE A 55 -3.46 -10.04 3.72
CA PHE A 55 -4.76 -10.48 3.25
C PHE A 55 -5.87 -9.75 4.00
N GLY A 56 -6.81 -9.20 3.24
CA GLY A 56 -8.07 -8.69 3.78
C GLY A 56 -9.10 -9.80 3.98
N TYR A 57 -10.20 -9.47 4.65
CA TYR A 57 -11.26 -10.43 5.01
C TYR A 57 -11.78 -11.28 3.84
N ARG A 58 -11.83 -10.75 2.60
CA ARG A 58 -12.30 -11.51 1.42
C ARG A 58 -11.37 -12.68 1.07
N ARG A 59 -10.05 -12.49 1.18
CA ARG A 59 -9.08 -13.57 0.92
C ARG A 59 -9.08 -14.60 2.06
N LEU A 60 -9.19 -14.12 3.29
CA LEU A 60 -9.31 -15.00 4.46
C LEU A 60 -10.61 -15.82 4.42
N PHE A 61 -11.72 -15.23 3.93
CA PHE A 61 -12.99 -15.92 3.71
C PHE A 61 -12.84 -17.13 2.76
N VAL A 62 -12.13 -16.97 1.65
CA VAL A 62 -11.89 -18.08 0.71
C VAL A 62 -11.10 -19.22 1.35
N LEU A 63 -10.09 -18.89 2.17
CA LEU A 63 -9.30 -19.89 2.90
C LEU A 63 -10.14 -20.62 3.95
N LEU A 64 -10.91 -19.88 4.75
CA LEU A 64 -11.82 -20.46 5.74
C LEU A 64 -12.87 -21.38 5.08
N ARG A 65 -13.36 -21.01 3.89
CA ARG A 65 -14.29 -21.87 3.13
C ARG A 65 -13.66 -23.17 2.64
N ARG A 66 -12.37 -23.16 2.29
CA ARG A 66 -11.63 -24.38 1.93
C ARG A 66 -11.40 -25.28 3.14
N ASP A 67 -11.20 -24.70 4.31
CA ASP A 67 -11.08 -25.41 5.59
C ASP A 67 -12.44 -25.90 6.14
N GLY A 68 -13.53 -25.80 5.36
CA GLY A 68 -14.86 -26.29 5.74
C GLY A 68 -15.66 -25.37 6.66
N ALA A 69 -15.22 -24.13 6.88
CA ALA A 69 -15.96 -23.21 7.75
C ALA A 69 -17.35 -22.87 7.15
N PRO A 70 -18.46 -23.07 7.91
CA PRO A 70 -19.80 -22.79 7.43
C PRO A 70 -20.14 -21.29 7.41
N SER A 71 -19.28 -20.45 7.98
CA SER A 71 -19.50 -19.02 8.18
C SER A 71 -19.67 -18.22 6.87
N GLY A 72 -20.69 -17.37 6.82
CA GLY A 72 -20.93 -16.43 5.72
C GLY A 72 -19.93 -15.27 5.69
N ILE A 73 -19.78 -14.64 4.52
CA ILE A 73 -18.81 -13.55 4.30
C ILE A 73 -19.03 -12.35 5.22
N ASN A 74 -20.29 -12.04 5.56
CA ASN A 74 -20.66 -10.95 6.46
C ASN A 74 -20.22 -11.22 7.91
N ARG A 75 -20.33 -12.48 8.37
CA ARG A 75 -19.86 -12.89 9.71
C ARG A 75 -18.33 -12.75 9.79
N ILE A 76 -17.62 -13.20 8.76
CA ILE A 76 -16.16 -13.08 8.69
C ILE A 76 -15.71 -11.62 8.62
N TYR A 77 -16.42 -10.76 7.89
CA TYR A 77 -16.15 -9.32 7.91
C TYR A 77 -16.33 -8.70 9.29
N ARG A 78 -17.39 -9.07 10.02
CA ARG A 78 -17.65 -8.59 11.39
C ARG A 78 -16.53 -9.00 12.34
N LEU A 79 -16.21 -10.30 12.37
CA LEU A 79 -15.11 -10.84 13.19
C LEU A 79 -13.78 -10.17 12.84
N TYR A 80 -13.47 -10.01 11.55
CA TYR A 80 -12.24 -9.34 11.10
C TYR A 80 -12.10 -7.90 11.61
N ARG A 81 -13.21 -7.17 11.77
CA ARG A 81 -13.23 -5.82 12.35
C ARG A 81 -13.13 -5.83 13.87
N GLU A 82 -13.89 -6.70 14.54
CA GLU A 82 -13.88 -6.86 16.01
C GLU A 82 -12.49 -7.28 16.50
N GLU A 83 -11.82 -8.13 15.74
CA GLU A 83 -10.46 -8.63 16.00
C GLU A 83 -9.34 -7.65 15.62
N GLY A 84 -9.67 -6.47 15.08
CA GLY A 84 -8.67 -5.45 14.71
C GLY A 84 -7.71 -5.88 13.60
N LEU A 85 -8.09 -6.84 12.75
CA LEU A 85 -7.20 -7.46 11.75
C LEU A 85 -7.01 -6.62 10.48
N LEU A 86 -7.56 -5.40 10.45
CA LEU A 86 -7.47 -4.48 9.32
C LEU A 86 -6.00 -4.25 8.91
N VAL A 87 -5.69 -4.58 7.65
CA VAL A 87 -4.35 -4.37 7.10
C VAL A 87 -4.00 -2.88 7.18
N ARG A 88 -3.03 -2.56 8.04
CA ARG A 88 -2.56 -1.19 8.23
C ARG A 88 -1.97 -0.67 6.92
N LYS A 89 -2.58 0.38 6.36
CA LYS A 89 -1.99 1.10 5.22
C LYS A 89 -0.65 1.68 5.66
N ARG A 90 0.43 1.34 4.96
CA ARG A 90 1.75 1.97 5.19
C ARG A 90 1.58 3.47 4.95
N ARG A 91 1.72 4.28 6.00
CA ARG A 91 1.78 5.73 5.84
C ARG A 91 3.02 6.04 4.99
N ALA A 92 2.85 6.82 3.93
CA ALA A 92 3.98 7.31 3.16
C ALA A 92 4.93 8.04 4.11
N ARG A 93 6.23 7.71 4.04
CA ARG A 93 7.25 8.41 4.82
C ARG A 93 7.22 9.87 4.39
N ARG A 94 6.81 10.78 5.29
CA ARG A 94 6.92 12.22 5.04
C ARG A 94 8.41 12.51 4.84
N LYS A 95 8.81 12.95 3.64
CA LYS A 95 10.16 13.49 3.43
C LYS A 95 10.28 14.72 4.32
N ALA A 96 11.39 14.85 5.05
CA ALA A 96 11.68 16.08 5.77
C ALA A 96 11.71 17.23 4.76
N VAL A 97 10.75 18.13 4.84
CA VAL A 97 10.77 19.40 4.12
C VAL A 97 11.73 20.29 4.92
N GLY A 98 13.02 19.98 4.84
CA GLY A 98 14.03 20.91 5.33
C GLY A 98 13.96 22.14 4.45
N THR A 99 13.78 23.31 5.06
CA THR A 99 13.89 24.61 4.39
C THR A 99 15.30 24.73 3.82
N ARG A 100 15.52 24.27 2.58
CA ARG A 100 16.74 24.60 1.86
C ARG A 100 16.76 26.12 1.75
N ALA A 101 17.73 26.75 2.39
CA ALA A 101 17.95 28.18 2.21
C ALA A 101 18.04 28.44 0.69
N PRO A 102 17.30 29.43 0.16
CA PRO A 102 17.44 29.80 -1.23
C PRO A 102 18.90 30.15 -1.48
N ILE A 103 19.50 29.55 -2.50
CA ILE A 103 20.81 30.00 -2.98
C ILE A 103 20.59 31.46 -3.42
N PRO A 104 21.36 32.44 -2.92
CA PRO A 104 21.23 33.83 -3.37
C PRO A 104 21.55 33.88 -4.87
N VAL A 105 20.56 34.28 -5.67
CA VAL A 105 20.71 34.51 -7.11
C VAL A 105 20.50 36.00 -7.33
N GLU A 106 21.36 36.64 -8.12
CA GLU A 106 21.13 38.00 -8.58
C GLU A 106 19.77 38.05 -9.30
N ALA A 107 18.85 38.89 -8.83
CA ALA A 107 17.48 38.96 -9.32
C ALA A 107 17.38 39.63 -10.70
N ARG A 108 18.10 39.09 -11.69
CA ARG A 108 18.07 39.53 -13.09
C ARG A 108 17.79 38.34 -14.02
N PRO A 109 17.13 38.57 -15.17
CA PRO A 109 17.01 37.54 -16.20
C PRO A 109 18.37 36.98 -16.59
N ASN A 110 18.39 35.70 -16.97
CA ASN A 110 19.58 34.97 -17.38
C ASN A 110 20.65 34.80 -16.26
N ALA A 111 20.34 35.14 -15.01
CA ALA A 111 21.27 34.91 -13.90
C ALA A 111 21.46 33.41 -13.61
N ARG A 112 20.39 32.63 -13.69
CA ARG A 112 20.41 31.19 -13.40
C ARG A 112 19.34 30.45 -14.19
N TRP A 113 19.76 29.37 -14.85
CA TRP A 113 18.86 28.40 -15.46
C TRP A 113 18.78 27.14 -14.61
N SER A 114 17.57 26.64 -14.40
CA SER A 114 17.32 25.31 -13.83
C SER A 114 16.91 24.33 -14.93
N LEU A 115 17.54 23.16 -14.90
CA LEU A 115 17.26 22.03 -15.78
C LEU A 115 16.52 20.95 -15.00
N ASP A 116 15.51 20.37 -15.62
CA ASP A 116 14.75 19.24 -15.07
C ASP A 116 14.33 18.28 -16.19
N PHE A 117 14.14 17.01 -15.82
CA PHE A 117 13.62 15.97 -16.70
C PHE A 117 12.28 15.45 -16.20
N VAL A 118 11.24 15.70 -16.98
CA VAL A 118 9.94 15.05 -16.78
C VAL A 118 9.90 13.79 -17.63
N HIS A 119 9.40 12.68 -17.07
CA HIS A 119 9.21 11.43 -17.81
C HIS A 119 7.73 11.11 -17.95
N ASP A 120 7.37 10.52 -19.08
CA ASP A 120 6.01 10.05 -19.33
C ASP A 120 6.02 8.87 -20.31
N GLN A 121 4.85 8.29 -20.58
CA GLN A 121 4.67 7.13 -21.42
C GLN A 121 3.51 7.34 -22.41
N LEU A 122 3.78 7.04 -23.68
CA LEU A 122 2.75 7.02 -24.71
C LEU A 122 1.78 5.85 -24.50
N ALA A 123 0.59 5.93 -25.10
CA ALA A 123 -0.42 4.87 -25.03
C ALA A 123 0.11 3.49 -25.50
N CYS A 124 1.10 3.47 -26.41
CA CYS A 124 1.77 2.24 -26.88
C CYS A 124 2.81 1.68 -25.89
N GLY A 125 2.97 2.26 -24.70
CA GLY A 125 3.95 1.83 -23.70
C GLY A 125 5.36 2.38 -23.92
N ARG A 126 5.64 3.06 -25.03
CA ARG A 126 6.94 3.70 -25.28
C ARG A 126 7.13 4.87 -24.32
N ARG A 127 8.23 4.87 -23.57
CA ARG A 127 8.60 5.96 -22.66
C ARG A 127 9.28 7.09 -23.42
N PHE A 128 9.09 8.30 -22.93
CA PHE A 128 9.82 9.49 -23.36
C PHE A 128 10.11 10.40 -22.17
N ARG A 129 11.01 11.34 -22.38
CA ARG A 129 11.39 12.37 -21.41
C ARG A 129 11.28 13.73 -22.06
N ILE A 130 11.10 14.76 -21.25
CA ILE A 130 11.10 16.15 -21.65
C ILE A 130 12.19 16.84 -20.85
N LEU A 131 13.19 17.40 -21.55
CA LEU A 131 14.15 18.32 -20.94
C LEU A 131 13.48 19.69 -20.84
N ASN A 132 13.29 20.17 -19.61
CA ASN A 132 12.82 21.51 -19.32
C ASN A 132 14.01 22.39 -18.93
N VAL A 133 14.10 23.58 -19.51
CA VAL A 133 15.06 24.62 -19.14
C VAL A 133 14.26 25.86 -18.75
N VAL A 134 14.42 26.30 -17.51
CA VAL A 134 13.65 27.42 -16.94
C VAL A 134 14.61 28.47 -16.42
N ASP A 135 14.31 29.74 -16.67
CA ASP A 135 14.99 30.85 -16.01
C ASP A 135 14.39 31.06 -14.61
N ASP A 136 15.23 30.99 -13.58
CA ASP A 136 14.76 30.96 -12.19
C ASP A 136 14.17 32.30 -11.72
N VAL A 137 14.59 33.41 -12.33
CA VAL A 137 14.17 34.77 -11.95
C VAL A 137 12.87 35.13 -12.64
N THR A 138 12.82 35.00 -13.96
CA THR A 138 11.65 35.35 -14.78
C THR A 138 10.56 34.27 -14.79
N ARG A 139 10.91 33.04 -14.38
CA ARG A 139 10.07 31.85 -14.50
C ARG A 139 9.69 31.50 -15.93
N GLU A 140 10.40 32.03 -16.91
CA GLU A 140 10.20 31.72 -18.31
C GLU A 140 10.69 30.30 -18.63
N CYS A 141 9.88 29.53 -19.35
CA CYS A 141 10.31 28.26 -19.94
C CYS A 141 11.10 28.55 -21.23
N LEU A 142 12.42 28.38 -21.15
CA LEU A 142 13.34 28.65 -22.26
C LEU A 142 13.32 27.53 -23.30
N ALA A 143 13.12 26.29 -22.87
CA ALA A 143 12.95 25.14 -23.74
C ALA A 143 12.19 24.00 -23.04
N ALA A 144 11.35 23.30 -23.81
CA ALA A 144 10.75 22.03 -23.45
C ALA A 144 10.97 21.05 -24.60
N ILE A 145 11.94 20.14 -24.46
CA ILE A 145 12.40 19.26 -25.55
C ILE A 145 11.97 17.82 -25.25
N PRO A 146 10.88 17.34 -25.85
CA PRO A 146 10.49 15.94 -25.74
C PRO A 146 11.40 15.06 -26.61
N ASP A 147 11.86 13.94 -26.05
CA ASP A 147 12.38 12.84 -26.82
C ASP A 147 12.29 11.50 -26.11
N THR A 148 12.36 10.43 -26.88
CA THR A 148 12.49 9.05 -26.42
C THR A 148 13.86 8.76 -25.79
N SER A 149 14.90 9.52 -26.15
CA SER A 149 16.20 9.51 -25.47
C SER A 149 16.86 10.91 -25.50
N ILE A 150 17.33 11.36 -24.33
CA ILE A 150 18.05 12.63 -24.19
C ILE A 150 19.43 12.35 -23.60
N SER A 151 20.43 12.24 -24.47
CA SER A 151 21.84 12.07 -24.09
C SER A 151 22.47 13.39 -23.66
N GLY A 152 23.59 13.34 -22.95
CA GLY A 152 24.36 14.55 -22.58
C GLY A 152 24.73 15.42 -23.79
N HIS A 153 25.09 14.82 -24.93
CA HIS A 153 25.34 15.57 -26.17
C HIS A 153 24.10 16.33 -26.67
N ARG A 154 22.92 15.73 -26.54
CA ARG A 154 21.67 16.41 -26.92
C ARG A 154 21.36 17.57 -25.99
N VAL A 155 21.57 17.39 -24.68
CA VAL A 155 21.44 18.49 -23.69
C VAL A 155 22.41 19.62 -24.05
N ALA A 156 23.68 19.31 -24.29
CA ALA A 156 24.70 20.30 -24.64
C ALA A 156 24.30 21.09 -25.89
N ARG A 157 23.85 20.42 -26.96
CA ARG A 157 23.37 21.10 -28.18
C ARG A 157 22.19 22.04 -27.91
N ALA A 158 21.23 21.61 -27.10
CA ALA A 158 20.08 22.43 -26.74
C ALA A 158 20.50 23.69 -25.97
N LEU A 159 21.40 23.52 -24.99
CA LEU A 159 21.94 24.62 -24.21
C LEU A 159 22.77 25.58 -25.06
N THR A 160 23.64 25.09 -25.95
CA THR A 160 24.39 25.93 -26.89
C THR A 160 23.44 26.79 -27.72
N ALA A 161 22.40 26.19 -28.31
CA ALA A 161 21.45 26.93 -29.11
C ALA A 161 20.64 27.96 -28.30
N LEU A 162 20.42 27.76 -27.00
CA LEU A 162 19.80 28.76 -26.12
C LEU A 162 20.77 29.88 -25.77
N ILE A 163 22.03 29.54 -25.49
CA ILE A 163 23.10 30.49 -25.19
C ILE A 163 23.34 31.42 -26.38
N ASP A 164 23.34 30.89 -27.61
CA ASP A 164 23.52 31.70 -28.82
C ASP A 164 22.39 32.73 -29.00
N ARG A 165 21.17 32.42 -28.54
CA ARG A 165 19.99 33.28 -28.69
C ARG A 165 19.83 34.30 -27.56
N ARG A 166 20.21 33.94 -26.33
CA ARG A 166 19.91 34.74 -25.12
C ARG A 166 21.15 35.23 -24.38
N GLY A 167 22.33 34.80 -24.80
CA GLY A 167 23.57 34.97 -24.06
C GLY A 167 23.73 33.89 -22.99
N ARG A 168 24.98 33.75 -22.53
CA ARG A 168 25.37 32.75 -21.54
C ARG A 168 24.77 33.05 -20.16
N PRO A 169 24.10 32.10 -19.50
CA PRO A 169 23.60 32.30 -18.15
C PRO A 169 24.75 32.42 -17.14
N GLY A 170 24.50 33.10 -16.02
CA GLY A 170 25.45 33.18 -14.91
C GLY A 170 25.70 31.82 -14.25
N MET A 171 24.67 30.97 -14.18
CA MET A 171 24.73 29.64 -13.60
C MET A 171 23.75 28.69 -14.29
N ILE A 172 24.13 27.42 -14.41
CA ILE A 172 23.23 26.34 -14.81
C ILE A 172 23.16 25.36 -13.65
N VAL A 173 21.96 25.03 -13.20
CA VAL A 173 21.72 24.03 -12.15
C VAL A 173 20.90 22.91 -12.74
N SER A 174 21.41 21.69 -12.64
CA SER A 174 20.65 20.46 -12.89
C SER A 174 20.46 19.78 -11.56
N ASP A 175 19.30 19.19 -11.32
CA ASP A 175 19.24 18.15 -10.31
C ASP A 175 19.92 16.89 -10.86
N ASN A 176 20.51 16.09 -9.98
CA ASN A 176 21.06 14.80 -10.36
C ASN A 176 19.90 13.80 -10.44
N GLY A 177 19.09 13.91 -11.50
CA GLY A 177 18.13 12.88 -11.86
C GLY A 177 18.85 11.53 -12.04
N THR A 178 18.39 10.50 -11.32
CA THR A 178 18.91 9.12 -11.39
C THR A 178 18.47 8.43 -12.66
#